data_AF-A0A2W0BCW6-F1
#
_entry.id   AF-A0A2W0BCW6-F1
#
_cell.length_a   1.000
_cell.length_b   1.000
_cell.length_c   1.000
_cell.angle_alpha   90.00
_cell.angle_beta   90.00
_cell.angle_gamma   90.00
#
_symmetry.space_group_name_H-M   'P 1'
#
loop_
_entity.id
_entity.type
_entity.pdbx_description
1 polymer ?
#
loop_
_entity_poly.entity_id
_entity_poly.type
_entity_poly.pdbx_seq_one_letter_code
_entity_poly.pdbx_strand_id
1 'polypeptide(L)'
;AERAYAKAKLVDSQFAIYQSVYLRALIYIDQGDFRRASAMLTDVEPRLRRSFPPESYWFGALASARALVAAGNATLEEASRLADESVTITETAIRKGGRGADFLPIALLRRSAIRFKSARYIESAEDAERVVTLLQNAQAPGTFSSYLGRAYYALGKALKFQGKSSEAQVAFQEAAQQLQKTLGPDNPETRRVWRQTEVTARRRQPVPSA
;
A
#
# COMPACT_ATOMS: atom_id res chain seq x y z
N ALA A 1 -0.38 -33.06 -21.84
CA ALA A 1 0.79 -32.45 -21.18
C ALA A 1 1.33 -31.26 -21.98
N GLU A 2 1.74 -31.45 -23.24
CA GLU A 2 2.33 -30.39 -24.10
C GLU A 2 1.53 -29.09 -24.24
N ARG A 3 0.20 -29.17 -24.45
CA ARG A 3 -0.67 -27.98 -24.53
C ARG A 3 -0.77 -27.22 -23.19
N ALA A 4 -0.74 -27.94 -22.07
CA ALA A 4 -0.77 -27.34 -20.73
C ALA A 4 0.57 -26.69 -20.40
N TYR A 5 1.68 -27.31 -20.80
CA TYR A 5 3.03 -26.76 -20.65
C TYR A 5 3.24 -25.51 -21.52
N ALA A 6 2.84 -25.54 -22.79
CA ALA A 6 2.90 -24.37 -23.68
C ALA A 6 2.02 -23.21 -23.17
N LYS A 7 0.81 -23.52 -22.69
CA LYS A 7 -0.08 -22.52 -22.06
C LYS A 7 0.53 -21.95 -20.78
N ALA A 8 1.13 -22.78 -19.93
CA ALA A 8 1.81 -22.34 -18.71
C ALA A 8 3.01 -21.43 -19.03
N LYS A 9 3.85 -21.80 -20.01
CA LYS A 9 5.01 -21.01 -20.44
C LYS A 9 4.62 -19.67 -21.08
N LEU A 10 3.53 -19.64 -21.85
CA LEU A 10 2.97 -18.40 -22.39
C LEU A 10 2.42 -17.50 -21.28
N VAL A 11 1.67 -18.06 -20.32
CA VAL A 11 1.17 -17.32 -19.16
C VAL A 11 2.31 -16.75 -18.32
N ASP A 12 3.40 -17.50 -18.14
CA ASP A 12 4.59 -17.05 -17.39
C ASP A 12 5.32 -15.90 -18.10
N SER A 13 5.44 -15.98 -19.43
CA SER A 13 5.98 -14.88 -20.24
C SER A 13 5.10 -13.61 -20.18
N GLN A 14 3.77 -13.76 -20.27
CA GLN A 14 2.85 -12.61 -20.14
C GLN A 14 2.83 -12.03 -18.73
N PHE A 15 3.00 -12.88 -17.71
CA PHE A 15 3.16 -12.47 -16.32
C PHE A 15 4.38 -11.58 -16.14
N ALA A 16 5.54 -11.97 -16.68
CA ALA A 16 6.75 -11.16 -16.63
C ALA A 16 6.58 -9.81 -17.34
N ILE A 17 5.93 -9.79 -18.50
CA ILE A 17 5.65 -8.54 -19.24
C ILE A 17 4.77 -7.61 -18.40
N TYR A 18 3.64 -8.09 -17.88
CA TYR A 18 2.74 -7.25 -17.09
C TYR A 18 3.42 -6.74 -15.83
N GLN A 19 4.13 -7.61 -15.09
CA GLN A 19 4.87 -7.22 -13.90
C GLN A 19 5.90 -6.13 -14.22
N SER A 20 6.62 -6.24 -15.34
CA SER A 20 7.59 -5.23 -15.75
C SER A 20 6.92 -3.88 -16.05
N VAL A 21 5.77 -3.87 -16.74
CA VAL A 21 5.05 -2.64 -17.07
C VAL A 21 4.47 -2.01 -15.81
N TYR A 22 3.89 -2.83 -14.92
CA TYR A 22 3.37 -2.39 -13.64
C TYR A 22 4.46 -1.74 -12.78
N LEU A 23 5.62 -2.39 -12.62
CA LEU A 23 6.75 -1.83 -11.87
C LEU A 23 7.28 -0.54 -12.49
N ARG A 24 7.42 -0.48 -13.82
CA ARG A 24 7.83 0.75 -14.52
C ARG A 24 6.83 1.88 -14.34
N ALA A 25 5.53 1.60 -14.36
CA ALA A 25 4.51 2.60 -14.08
C ALA A 25 4.64 3.13 -12.65
N LEU A 26 4.92 2.27 -11.66
CA LEU A 26 5.18 2.71 -10.29
C LEU A 26 6.41 3.61 -10.17
N ILE A 27 7.47 3.34 -10.93
CA ILE A 27 8.66 4.20 -10.98
C ILE A 27 8.31 5.58 -11.56
N TYR A 28 7.56 5.63 -12.66
CA TYR A 28 7.12 6.91 -13.23
C TYR A 28 6.20 7.69 -12.28
N ILE A 29 5.34 7.01 -11.52
CA ILE A 29 4.52 7.63 -10.47
C ILE A 29 5.40 8.25 -9.38
N ASP A 30 6.44 7.56 -8.93
CA ASP A 30 7.37 8.06 -7.91
C ASP A 30 8.16 9.29 -8.41
N GLN A 31 8.48 9.32 -9.71
CA GLN A 31 9.09 10.47 -10.38
C GLN A 31 8.11 11.62 -10.65
N GLY A 32 6.81 11.42 -10.42
CA GLY A 32 5.76 12.39 -10.74
C GLY A 32 5.38 12.46 -12.24
N ASP A 33 5.90 11.57 -13.08
CA ASP A 33 5.52 11.47 -14.49
C ASP A 33 4.23 10.64 -14.66
N PHE A 34 3.13 11.22 -14.16
CA PHE A 34 1.82 10.60 -14.19
C PHE A 34 1.30 10.38 -15.62
N ARG A 35 1.77 11.19 -16.59
CA ARG A 35 1.41 11.05 -18.00
C ARG A 35 1.96 9.74 -18.57
N ARG A 36 3.27 9.49 -18.41
CA ARG A 36 3.88 8.24 -18.89
C ARG A 36 3.32 7.03 -18.16
N ALA A 37 3.15 7.13 -16.84
CA ALA A 37 2.52 6.06 -16.07
C ALA A 37 1.12 5.72 -16.60
N SER A 38 0.27 6.72 -16.81
CA SER A 38 -1.09 6.52 -17.35
C SER A 38 -1.07 5.85 -18.73
N ALA A 39 -0.24 6.34 -19.65
CA ALA A 39 -0.11 5.76 -20.99
C ALA A 39 0.29 4.27 -20.93
N MET A 40 1.30 3.94 -20.12
CA MET A 40 1.74 2.54 -19.96
C MET A 40 0.64 1.62 -19.40
N LEU A 41 -0.13 2.10 -18.43
CA LEU A 41 -1.24 1.33 -17.84
C LEU A 41 -2.40 1.14 -18.82
N THR A 42 -2.66 2.12 -19.69
CA THR A 42 -3.66 2.01 -20.77
C THR A 42 -3.22 1.01 -21.84
N ASP A 43 -1.96 1.08 -22.28
CA ASP A 43 -1.44 0.24 -23.36
C ASP A 43 -1.35 -1.25 -22.98
N VAL A 44 -1.12 -1.55 -21.70
CA VAL A 44 -0.98 -2.92 -21.21
C VAL A 44 -2.31 -3.60 -20.93
N GLU A 45 -3.39 -2.84 -20.69
CA GLU A 45 -4.68 -3.40 -20.29
C GLU A 45 -5.26 -4.40 -21.31
N PRO A 46 -5.28 -4.13 -22.64
CA PRO A 46 -5.78 -5.09 -23.61
C PRO A 46 -5.01 -6.41 -23.59
N ARG A 47 -3.69 -6.35 -23.32
CA ARG A 47 -2.84 -7.54 -23.19
C ARG A 47 -3.16 -8.31 -21.91
N LEU A 48 -3.37 -7.58 -20.81
CA LEU A 48 -3.80 -8.16 -19.53
C LEU A 48 -5.12 -8.92 -19.70
N ARG A 49 -6.12 -8.30 -20.33
CA ARG A 49 -7.45 -8.91 -20.60
C ARG A 49 -7.40 -10.17 -21.46
N ARG A 50 -6.44 -10.27 -22.39
CA ARG A 50 -6.25 -11.46 -23.23
C ARG A 50 -5.51 -12.58 -22.51
N SER A 51 -4.66 -12.24 -21.53
CA SER A 51 -3.70 -13.17 -20.93
C SER A 51 -4.17 -13.74 -19.59
N PHE A 52 -5.06 -13.04 -18.88
CA PHE A 52 -5.51 -13.42 -17.55
C PHE A 52 -7.03 -13.53 -17.47
N PRO A 53 -7.57 -14.48 -16.68
CA PRO A 53 -8.99 -14.57 -16.43
C PRO A 53 -9.49 -13.31 -15.71
N PRO A 54 -10.75 -12.87 -15.91
CA PRO A 54 -11.30 -11.66 -15.29
C PRO A 54 -11.18 -11.61 -13.76
N GLU A 55 -11.14 -12.77 -13.11
CA GLU A 55 -10.94 -12.95 -11.68
C GLU A 55 -9.51 -12.73 -11.19
N SER A 56 -8.56 -12.43 -12.08
CA SER A 56 -7.17 -12.25 -11.69
C SER A 56 -6.97 -11.00 -10.83
N TYR A 57 -6.24 -11.13 -9.72
CA TYR A 57 -5.87 -9.99 -8.88
C TYR A 57 -5.04 -8.93 -9.63
N TRP A 58 -4.49 -9.25 -10.81
CA TRP A 58 -3.79 -8.29 -11.65
C TRP A 58 -4.65 -7.11 -12.09
N PHE A 59 -5.96 -7.30 -12.25
CA PHE A 59 -6.90 -6.20 -12.47
C PHE A 59 -7.00 -5.29 -11.23
N GLY A 60 -6.91 -5.87 -10.04
CA GLY A 60 -6.79 -5.12 -8.79
C GLY A 60 -5.48 -4.33 -8.71
N ALA A 61 -4.36 -4.92 -9.15
CA ALA A 61 -3.08 -4.22 -9.22
C ALA A 61 -3.10 -3.07 -10.25
N LEU A 62 -3.76 -3.28 -11.41
CA LEU A 62 -3.96 -2.23 -12.40
C LEU A 62 -4.74 -1.05 -11.82
N ALA A 63 -5.88 -1.33 -11.16
CA ALA A 63 -6.68 -0.32 -10.48
C ALA A 63 -5.89 0.41 -9.38
N SER A 64 -5.04 -0.31 -8.63
CA SER A 64 -4.14 0.29 -7.63
C SER A 64 -3.17 1.30 -8.24
N ALA A 65 -2.55 0.96 -9.37
CA ALA A 65 -1.64 1.87 -10.06
C ALA A 65 -2.37 3.09 -10.63
N ARG A 66 -3.57 2.90 -11.17
CA ARG A 66 -4.43 4.01 -11.63
C ARG A 66 -4.85 4.92 -10.48
N ALA A 67 -5.18 4.36 -9.32
CA ALA A 67 -5.52 5.14 -8.12
C ALA A 67 -4.35 6.05 -7.70
N LEU A 68 -3.11 5.53 -7.78
CA LEU A 68 -1.91 6.32 -7.50
C LEU A 68 -1.67 7.44 -8.52
N VAL A 69 -1.89 7.16 -9.81
CA VAL A 69 -1.85 8.19 -10.87
C VAL A 69 -2.88 9.28 -10.59
N ALA A 70 -4.13 8.90 -10.35
CA ALA A 70 -5.22 9.82 -10.07
C ALA A 70 -4.97 10.65 -8.81
N ALA A 71 -4.39 10.07 -7.76
CA ALA A 71 -4.02 10.78 -6.53
C ALA A 71 -2.89 11.81 -6.72
N GLY A 72 -2.19 11.78 -7.86
CA GLY A 72 -1.11 12.70 -8.21
C GLY A 72 -1.46 13.72 -9.29
N ASN A 73 -2.38 13.40 -10.21
CA ASN A 73 -2.70 14.27 -11.35
C ASN A 73 -4.20 14.47 -11.65
N ALA A 74 -5.10 13.93 -10.83
CA ALA A 74 -6.55 14.01 -11.02
C ALA A 74 -7.25 14.33 -9.68
N THR A 75 -8.52 13.95 -9.54
CA THR A 75 -9.31 14.20 -8.33
C THR A 75 -9.09 13.10 -7.28
N LEU A 76 -9.15 13.48 -6.00
CA LEU A 76 -9.12 12.53 -4.89
C LEU A 76 -10.34 11.60 -4.89
N GLU A 77 -11.45 12.01 -5.49
CA GLU A 77 -12.64 11.19 -5.69
C GLU A 77 -12.35 10.02 -6.63
N GLU A 78 -11.78 10.29 -7.81
CA GLU A 78 -11.41 9.24 -8.77
C GLU A 78 -10.32 8.32 -8.19
N ALA A 79 -9.35 8.89 -7.48
CA ALA A 79 -8.34 8.11 -6.77
C ALA A 79 -8.96 7.16 -5.73
N SER A 80 -9.97 7.64 -4.99
CA SER A 80 -10.66 6.84 -3.97
C SER A 80 -11.47 5.71 -4.62
N ARG A 81 -12.21 6.00 -5.69
CA ARG A 81 -12.99 5.01 -6.45
C ARG A 81 -12.10 3.89 -6.98
N LEU A 82 -10.97 4.24 -7.61
CA LEU A 82 -10.00 3.26 -8.13
C LEU A 82 -9.31 2.45 -7.03
N ALA A 83 -9.08 3.06 -5.86
CA ALA A 83 -8.50 2.35 -4.72
C ALA A 83 -9.49 1.34 -4.09
N ASP A 84 -10.78 1.70 -4.01
CA ASP A 84 -11.85 0.79 -3.59
C ASP A 84 -12.03 -0.36 -4.59
N GLU A 85 -12.00 -0.06 -5.89
CA GLU A 85 -12.03 -1.06 -6.96
C GLU A 85 -10.85 -2.05 -6.84
N SER A 86 -9.63 -1.54 -6.60
CA SER A 86 -8.42 -2.34 -6.40
C SER A 86 -8.56 -3.37 -5.29
N VAL A 87 -9.04 -2.94 -4.11
CA VAL A 87 -9.26 -3.84 -2.97
C VAL A 87 -10.37 -4.83 -3.27
N THR A 88 -11.49 -4.38 -3.83
CA THR A 88 -12.66 -5.23 -4.15
C THR A 88 -12.32 -6.36 -5.13
N ILE A 89 -11.58 -6.04 -6.20
CA ILE A 89 -11.12 -7.03 -7.17
C ILE A 89 -10.17 -8.02 -6.52
N THR A 90 -9.21 -7.53 -5.73
CA THR A 90 -8.21 -8.38 -5.06
C THR A 90 -8.86 -9.34 -4.07
N GLU A 91 -9.80 -8.88 -3.25
CA GLU A 91 -10.54 -9.72 -2.31
C GLU A 91 -11.42 -10.75 -3.03
N THR A 92 -12.04 -10.36 -4.13
CA THR A 92 -12.86 -11.28 -4.93
C THR A 92 -12.00 -12.36 -5.57
N ALA A 93 -10.81 -12.01 -6.07
CA ALA A 93 -9.84 -12.98 -6.56
C ALA A 93 -9.47 -14.01 -5.48
N ILE A 94 -9.16 -13.54 -4.26
CA ILE A 94 -8.82 -14.40 -3.12
C ILE A 94 -9.99 -15.32 -2.74
N ARG A 95 -11.21 -14.77 -2.60
CA ARG A 95 -12.41 -15.56 -2.24
C ARG A 95 -12.72 -16.67 -3.23
N LYS A 96 -12.42 -16.47 -4.51
CA LYS A 96 -12.57 -17.48 -5.55
C LYS A 96 -11.40 -18.49 -5.62
N GLY A 97 -10.51 -18.49 -4.63
CA GLY A 97 -9.34 -19.37 -4.57
C GLY A 97 -8.17 -18.94 -5.46
N GLY A 98 -8.21 -17.71 -5.98
CA GLY A 98 -7.14 -17.13 -6.78
C GLY A 98 -5.99 -16.57 -5.95
N ARG A 99 -4.92 -16.15 -6.64
CA ARG A 99 -3.82 -15.38 -6.02
C ARG A 99 -4.28 -13.98 -5.63
N GLY A 100 -3.54 -13.32 -4.74
CA GLY A 100 -3.78 -11.92 -4.36
C GLY A 100 -3.54 -11.62 -2.88
N ALA A 101 -3.42 -12.65 -2.03
CA ALA A 101 -3.20 -12.48 -0.60
C ALA A 101 -1.95 -11.64 -0.28
N ASP A 102 -0.85 -11.86 -1.00
CA ASP A 102 0.39 -11.08 -0.84
C ASP A 102 0.22 -9.61 -1.29
N PHE A 103 -0.67 -9.35 -2.25
CA PHE A 103 -0.91 -8.01 -2.78
C PHE A 103 -1.93 -7.22 -1.96
N LEU A 104 -2.86 -7.89 -1.27
CA LEU A 104 -3.93 -7.23 -0.51
C LEU A 104 -3.40 -6.23 0.53
N PRO A 105 -2.37 -6.53 1.34
CA PRO A 105 -1.76 -5.55 2.24
C PRO A 105 -1.26 -4.29 1.52
N ILE A 106 -0.69 -4.44 0.32
CA ILE A 106 -0.18 -3.32 -0.48
C ILE A 106 -1.35 -2.45 -0.99
N ALA A 107 -2.41 -3.07 -1.48
CA ALA A 107 -3.61 -2.37 -1.95
C ALA A 107 -4.28 -1.58 -0.81
N LEU A 108 -4.44 -2.20 0.36
CA LEU A 108 -5.02 -1.57 1.55
C LEU A 108 -4.17 -0.39 2.05
N LEU A 109 -2.84 -0.51 2.09
CA LEU A 109 -1.98 0.62 2.49
C LEU A 109 -2.09 1.81 1.53
N ARG A 110 -2.16 1.54 0.22
CA ARG A 110 -2.34 2.60 -0.78
C ARG A 110 -3.72 3.25 -0.64
N ARG A 111 -4.77 2.46 -0.41
CA ARG A 111 -6.11 2.99 -0.16
C ARG A 111 -6.16 3.81 1.14
N SER A 112 -5.53 3.34 2.21
CA SER A 112 -5.40 4.09 3.46
C SER A 112 -4.73 5.46 3.22
N ALA A 113 -3.66 5.50 2.43
CA ALA A 113 -2.98 6.76 2.11
C ALA A 113 -3.86 7.72 1.29
N ILE A 114 -4.66 7.20 0.35
CA ILE A 114 -5.61 8.00 -0.44
C ILE A 114 -6.76 8.51 0.44
N ARG A 115 -7.36 7.64 1.26
CA ARG A 115 -8.39 8.02 2.25
C ARG A 115 -7.90 9.09 3.22
N PHE A 116 -6.66 8.97 3.68
CA PHE A 116 -6.01 10.00 4.50
C PHE A 116 -5.93 11.34 3.77
N LYS A 117 -5.49 11.36 2.50
CA LYS A 117 -5.46 12.59 1.69
C LYS A 117 -6.85 13.20 1.49
N SER A 118 -7.88 12.36 1.40
CA SER A 118 -9.29 12.76 1.32
C SER A 118 -9.92 13.11 2.67
N ALA A 119 -9.12 13.28 3.74
CA ALA A 119 -9.57 13.55 5.12
C ALA A 119 -10.52 12.49 5.73
N ARG A 120 -10.60 11.29 5.12
CA ARG A 120 -11.36 10.13 5.62
C ARG A 120 -10.51 9.36 6.62
N TYR A 121 -10.22 9.99 7.76
CA TYR A 121 -9.25 9.48 8.73
C TYR A 121 -9.68 8.19 9.44
N ILE A 122 -10.99 7.99 9.65
CA ILE A 122 -11.52 6.77 10.26
C ILE A 122 -11.22 5.57 9.34
N GLU A 123 -11.64 5.68 8.09
CA GLU A 123 -11.48 4.60 7.09
C GLU A 123 -10.02 4.38 6.67
N SER A 124 -9.19 5.41 6.80
CA SER A 124 -7.73 5.28 6.68
C SER A 124 -7.14 4.43 7.80
N ALA A 125 -7.59 4.62 9.05
CA ALA A 125 -7.17 3.83 10.20
C ALA A 125 -7.63 2.37 10.06
N GLU A 126 -8.89 2.14 9.67
CA GLU A 126 -9.43 0.79 9.45
C GLU A 126 -8.61 -0.01 8.43
N ASP A 127 -8.25 0.61 7.30
CA ASP A 127 -7.39 -0.03 6.31
C ASP A 127 -6.00 -0.35 6.87
N ALA A 128 -5.41 0.56 7.65
CA ALA A 128 -4.08 0.37 8.23
C ALA A 128 -4.08 -0.70 9.33
N GLU A 129 -5.09 -0.73 10.21
CA GLU A 129 -5.31 -1.76 11.22
C GLU A 129 -5.46 -3.13 10.56
N ARG A 130 -6.26 -3.21 9.50
CA ARG A 130 -6.42 -4.46 8.77
C ARG A 130 -5.12 -4.98 8.19
N VAL A 131 -4.26 -4.09 7.67
CA VAL A 131 -2.92 -4.47 7.20
C VAL A 131 -2.06 -4.98 8.34
N VAL A 132 -2.07 -4.30 9.50
CA VAL A 132 -1.37 -4.74 10.71
C VAL A 132 -1.79 -6.17 11.08
N THR A 133 -3.09 -6.44 11.18
CA THR A 133 -3.60 -7.79 11.50
C THR A 133 -3.17 -8.82 10.47
N LEU A 134 -3.31 -8.53 9.17
CA LEU A 134 -2.93 -9.47 8.10
C LEU A 134 -1.44 -9.83 8.16
N LEU A 135 -0.58 -8.82 8.35
CA LEU A 135 0.86 -9.03 8.37
C LEU A 135 1.34 -9.69 9.67
N GLN A 136 0.79 -9.30 10.83
CA GLN A 136 1.14 -9.93 12.11
C GLN A 136 0.78 -11.41 12.13
N ASN A 137 -0.40 -11.79 11.62
CA ASN A 137 -0.82 -13.19 11.57
C ASN A 137 0.06 -14.04 10.65
N ALA A 138 0.66 -13.43 9.63
CA ALA A 138 1.58 -14.10 8.72
C ALA A 138 3.04 -14.09 9.21
N GLN A 139 3.34 -13.37 10.29
CA GLN A 139 4.69 -13.09 10.72
C GLN A 139 5.22 -14.15 11.69
N ALA A 140 6.43 -14.67 11.42
CA ALA A 140 7.12 -15.52 12.39
C ALA A 140 7.58 -14.71 13.61
N PRO A 141 7.53 -15.26 14.84
CA PRO A 141 7.98 -14.56 16.03
C PRO A 141 9.40 -13.99 15.90
N GLY A 142 9.60 -12.75 16.37
CA GLY A 142 10.90 -12.07 16.35
C GLY A 142 11.35 -11.53 14.99
N THR A 143 10.53 -11.65 13.94
CA THR A 143 10.83 -11.04 12.64
C THR A 143 10.27 -9.61 12.56
N PHE A 144 10.87 -8.79 11.71
CA PHE A 144 10.44 -7.40 11.46
C PHE A 144 10.12 -7.21 9.98
N SER A 145 9.20 -6.29 9.68
CA SER A 145 8.75 -6.02 8.32
C SER A 145 8.58 -4.53 8.07
N SER A 146 9.20 -4.02 7.00
CA SER A 146 9.03 -2.63 6.58
C SER A 146 7.59 -2.34 6.13
N TYR A 147 6.86 -3.34 5.63
CA TYR A 147 5.43 -3.22 5.33
C TYR A 147 4.60 -3.07 6.59
N LEU A 148 4.90 -3.83 7.65
CA LEU A 148 4.24 -3.69 8.94
C LEU A 148 4.56 -2.32 9.57
N GLY A 149 5.80 -1.87 9.47
CA GLY A 149 6.20 -0.52 9.91
C GLY A 149 5.45 0.60 9.18
N ARG A 150 5.28 0.48 7.86
CA ARG A 150 4.47 1.42 7.06
C ARG A 150 3.00 1.40 7.44
N ALA A 151 2.45 0.24 7.80
CA ALA A 151 1.08 0.10 8.27
C ALA A 151 0.85 0.81 9.60
N TYR A 152 1.73 0.57 10.58
CA TYR A 152 1.70 1.29 11.84
C TYR A 152 1.89 2.79 11.67
N TYR A 153 2.73 3.23 10.74
CA TYR A 153 2.90 4.65 10.45
C TYR A 153 1.61 5.27 9.87
N ALA A 154 0.95 4.60 8.94
CA ALA A 154 -0.33 5.03 8.39
C ALA A 154 -1.41 5.11 9.48
N LEU A 155 -1.47 4.09 10.35
CA LEU A 155 -2.38 4.05 11.49
C LEU A 155 -2.14 5.21 12.46
N GLY A 156 -0.90 5.43 12.87
CA GLY A 156 -0.54 6.52 13.78
C GLY A 156 -0.90 7.90 13.21
N LYS A 157 -0.69 8.10 11.90
CA LYS A 157 -1.14 9.33 11.23
C LYS A 157 -2.65 9.50 11.31
N ALA A 158 -3.41 8.46 10.95
CA ALA A 158 -4.86 8.51 10.93
C ALA A 158 -5.44 8.77 12.34
N LEU A 159 -4.96 8.04 13.35
CA LEU A 159 -5.37 8.20 14.76
C LEU A 159 -5.07 9.60 15.29
N LYS A 160 -3.91 10.17 14.96
CA LYS A 160 -3.54 11.54 15.35
C LYS A 160 -4.54 12.57 14.83
N PHE A 161 -5.00 12.43 13.59
CA PHE A 161 -6.00 13.32 13.00
C PHE A 161 -7.43 13.07 13.51
N GLN A 162 -7.69 11.90 14.10
CA GLN A 162 -8.90 11.62 14.86
C GLN A 162 -8.84 12.15 16.31
N GLY A 163 -7.73 12.77 16.74
CA GLY A 163 -7.54 13.24 18.12
C GLY A 163 -7.09 12.15 19.11
N LYS A 164 -6.96 10.89 18.67
CA LYS A 164 -6.54 9.73 19.47
C LYS A 164 -5.02 9.71 19.67
N SER A 165 -4.53 10.69 20.43
CA SER A 165 -3.09 10.98 20.53
C SER A 165 -2.30 9.87 21.22
N SER A 166 -2.88 9.18 22.20
CA SER A 166 -2.23 8.09 22.93
C SER A 166 -2.04 6.87 22.04
N GLU A 167 -3.08 6.46 21.33
CA GLU A 167 -3.07 5.34 20.39
C GLU A 167 -2.18 5.63 19.19
N ALA A 168 -2.20 6.88 18.69
CA ALA A 168 -1.29 7.31 17.65
C ALA A 168 0.18 7.17 18.07
N GLN A 169 0.50 7.50 19.33
CA GLN A 169 1.86 7.39 19.85
C GLN A 169 2.33 5.93 19.90
N VAL A 170 1.47 5.01 20.35
CA VAL A 170 1.77 3.56 20.33
C VAL A 170 2.03 3.10 18.89
N ALA A 171 1.16 3.47 17.95
CA ALA A 171 1.36 3.12 16.55
C ALA A 171 2.66 3.70 15.97
N PHE A 172 3.04 4.93 16.30
CA PHE A 172 4.32 5.49 15.85
C PHE A 172 5.54 4.80 16.47
N GLN A 173 5.46 4.32 17.72
CA GLN A 173 6.54 3.55 18.35
C GLN A 173 6.74 2.20 17.66
N GLU A 174 5.65 1.47 17.39
CA GLU A 174 5.68 0.22 16.63
C GLU A 174 6.26 0.43 15.22
N ALA A 175 5.81 1.49 14.53
CA ALA A 175 6.35 1.85 13.22
C ALA A 175 7.86 2.11 13.28
N ALA A 176 8.34 2.82 14.30
CA ALA A 176 9.76 3.14 14.47
C ALA A 176 10.59 1.87 14.68
N GLN A 177 10.13 0.95 15.53
CA GLN A 177 10.82 -0.31 15.78
C GLN A 177 10.93 -1.15 14.52
N GLN A 178 9.81 -1.32 13.80
CA GLN A 178 9.76 -2.10 12.55
C GLN A 178 10.67 -1.53 11.47
N LEU A 179 10.60 -0.20 11.24
CA LEU A 179 11.38 0.45 10.17
C LEU A 179 12.87 0.55 10.53
N GLN A 180 13.22 0.83 11.79
CA GLN A 180 14.62 0.87 12.20
C GLN A 180 15.29 -0.50 12.05
N LYS A 181 14.62 -1.59 12.43
CA LYS A 181 15.17 -2.95 12.34
C LYS A 181 15.28 -3.46 10.91
N THR A 182 14.48 -2.94 9.98
CA THR A 182 14.44 -3.42 8.58
C THR A 182 15.16 -2.52 7.58
N LEU A 183 15.12 -1.20 7.77
CA LEU A 183 15.67 -0.21 6.84
C LEU A 183 16.89 0.52 7.42
N GLY A 184 17.13 0.40 8.72
CA GLY A 184 18.17 1.11 9.44
C GLY A 184 17.74 2.50 9.95
N PRO A 185 18.53 3.10 10.85
CA PRO A 185 18.24 4.38 11.49
C PRO A 185 18.28 5.57 10.51
N ASP A 186 19.15 5.52 9.51
CA ASP A 186 19.36 6.61 8.55
C ASP A 186 18.40 6.57 7.35
N ASN A 187 17.49 5.60 7.31
CA ASN A 187 16.49 5.57 6.26
C ASN A 187 15.53 6.77 6.39
N PRO A 188 15.18 7.48 5.29
CA PRO A 188 14.24 8.59 5.34
C PRO A 188 12.87 8.25 5.95
N GLU A 189 12.38 7.02 5.76
CA GLU A 189 11.12 6.56 6.37
C GLU A 189 11.28 6.42 7.89
N THR A 190 12.35 5.77 8.36
CA THR A 190 12.66 5.65 9.80
C THR A 190 12.73 7.03 10.46
N ARG A 191 13.49 7.96 9.88
CA ARG A 191 13.58 9.35 10.40
C ARG A 191 12.24 10.09 10.36
N ARG A 192 11.38 9.81 9.37
CA ARG A 192 10.05 10.43 9.29
C ARG A 192 9.16 9.97 10.44
N VAL A 193 9.25 8.70 10.85
CA VAL A 193 8.52 8.19 12.01
C VAL A 193 9.06 8.78 13.30
N TRP A 194 10.38 8.85 13.48
CA TRP A 194 10.98 9.43 14.68
C TRP A 194 10.58 10.89 14.92
N ARG A 195 10.47 11.70 13.86
CA ARG A 195 9.91 13.05 14.00
C ARG A 195 8.51 13.07 14.58
N GLN A 196 7.68 12.05 14.32
CA GLN A 196 6.36 11.95 14.95
C GLN A 196 6.44 11.56 16.43
N THR A 197 7.46 10.79 16.85
CA THR A 197 7.65 10.41 18.25
C THR A 197 8.33 11.49 19.08
N GLU A 198 9.26 12.25 18.50
CA GLU A 198 10.03 13.33 19.15
C GLU A 198 9.19 14.59 19.40
N VAL A 199 8.30 14.95 18.46
CA VAL A 199 7.36 16.07 18.63
C VAL A 199 6.46 15.85 19.86
N THR A 200 6.19 14.60 20.21
CA THR A 200 5.40 14.23 21.39
C THR A 200 6.22 14.27 22.68
N ALA A 201 7.50 13.92 22.64
CA ALA A 201 8.39 13.98 23.80
C ALA A 201 8.60 15.43 24.30
N ARG A 202 8.70 16.39 23.38
CA ARG A 202 8.76 17.83 23.74
C ARG A 202 7.46 18.37 24.33
N ARG A 203 6.30 17.80 23.97
CA ARG A 203 4.99 18.15 24.57
C ARG A 203 4.76 17.55 25.96
N ARG A 204 5.57 16.57 26.37
CA ARG A 204 5.50 15.92 27.69
C ARG A 204 6.51 16.48 28.71
N GLN A 205 7.44 17.35 28.31
CA GLN A 205 8.27 18.05 29.28
C GLN A 205 7.40 19.07 30.03
N PRO A 206 7.28 19.00 31.37
CA PRO A 206 6.66 20.07 32.13
C PRO A 206 7.48 21.34 31.87
N VAL A 207 6.81 22.46 31.61
CA VAL A 207 7.45 23.78 31.67
C VAL A 207 8.08 23.88 33.07
N PRO A 208 9.38 24.18 33.21
CA PRO A 208 9.96 24.39 34.52
C PRO A 208 9.19 25.53 35.18
N SER A 209 8.55 25.26 36.31
CA SER A 209 7.98 26.31 37.15
C SER A 209 9.14 27.20 37.59
N ALA A 210 9.17 28.43 37.06
CA ALA A 210 10.03 29.51 37.51
C ALA A 210 9.56 30.03 38.88
#